data_AF-A0A257LJ46-F1
#
_entry.id   AF-A0A257LJ46-F1
#
_cell.length_a   1.000
_cell.length_b   1.000
_cell.length_c   1.000
_cell.angle_alpha   90.00
_cell.angle_beta   90.00
_cell.angle_gamma   90.00
#
_symmetry.space_group_name_H-M   'P 1'
#
loop_
_entity.id
_entity.type
_entity.pdbx_description
1 polymer ?
#
loop_
_entity_poly.entity_id
_entity_poly.type
_entity_poly.pdbx_seq_one_letter_code
_entity_poly.pdbx_strand_id
1 'polypeptide(L)'
;MLLIPAIDLKDGKCVRLQQGDMNVSTTFGEDPAAMARRWLDAGARRLHLVDLNGAFAGKPVNEPAIKAILREVGDEIPVQLGGGIRDLDTIERYLDDGISYV
;
A
#
# COMPACT_ATOMS: atom_id res chain seq x y z
N MET A 1 20.33 1.18 -9.59
CA MET A 1 19.06 0.42 -9.67
C MET A 1 18.44 0.38 -8.27
N LEU A 2 17.12 0.63 -8.15
CA LEU A 2 16.39 0.59 -6.87
C LEU A 2 15.43 -0.61 -6.89
N LEU A 3 15.50 -1.47 -5.86
CA LEU A 3 14.54 -2.55 -5.63
C LEU A 3 13.41 -1.97 -4.76
N ILE A 4 12.17 -2.09 -5.24
CA ILE A 4 10.99 -1.54 -4.57
C ILE A 4 10.04 -2.71 -4.27
N PRO A 5 10.00 -3.20 -3.02
CA PRO A 5 9.00 -4.18 -2.61
C PRO A 5 7.59 -3.60 -2.74
N ALA A 6 6.64 -4.46 -3.08
CA ALA A 6 5.24 -4.09 -3.23
C ALA A 6 4.35 -4.87 -2.25
N ILE A 7 3.38 -4.19 -1.63
CA ILE A 7 2.33 -4.77 -0.81
C ILE A 7 0.99 -4.45 -1.46
N ASP A 8 0.29 -5.48 -1.92
CA ASP A 8 -1.08 -5.34 -2.41
C ASP A 8 -2.04 -5.51 -1.23
N LEU A 9 -2.96 -4.57 -1.05
CA LEU A 9 -3.93 -4.53 0.05
C LEU A 9 -5.31 -4.91 -0.46
N LYS A 10 -5.92 -5.92 0.18
CA LYS A 10 -7.31 -6.33 -0.04
C LYS A 10 -7.97 -6.62 1.31
N ASP A 11 -9.10 -5.98 1.56
CA ASP A 11 -9.91 -6.12 2.78
C ASP A 11 -9.07 -5.94 4.06
N GLY A 12 -8.16 -4.95 4.05
CA GLY A 12 -7.22 -4.67 5.14
C GLY A 12 -6.03 -5.62 5.26
N LYS A 13 -5.88 -6.60 4.37
CA LYS A 13 -4.85 -7.66 4.44
C LYS A 13 -3.84 -7.55 3.32
N CYS A 14 -2.63 -8.06 3.53
CA CYS A 14 -1.60 -8.19 2.51
C CYS A 14 -1.88 -9.43 1.66
N VAL A 15 -2.11 -9.23 0.36
CA VAL A 15 -2.46 -10.31 -0.56
C VAL A 15 -1.59 -10.29 -1.82
N ARG A 16 -1.76 -11.31 -2.66
CA ARG A 16 -1.39 -11.29 -4.08
C ARG A 16 -2.56 -11.83 -4.90
N LEU A 17 -2.91 -11.14 -5.97
CA LEU A 17 -3.86 -11.66 -6.96
C LEU A 17 -3.11 -12.47 -8.02
N GLN A 18 -3.67 -13.61 -8.43
CA GLN A 18 -3.16 -14.33 -9.59
C GLN A 18 -3.59 -13.58 -10.86
N GLN A 19 -2.61 -13.02 -11.58
CA GLN A 19 -2.86 -12.26 -12.83
C GLN A 19 -3.90 -11.13 -12.68
N GLY A 20 -4.05 -10.57 -11.48
CA GLY A 20 -5.03 -9.50 -11.20
C GLY A 20 -6.47 -9.97 -10.97
N ASP A 21 -6.74 -11.28 -10.93
CA ASP A 21 -8.08 -11.80 -10.62
C ASP A 21 -8.39 -11.68 -9.12
N MET A 22 -9.38 -10.85 -8.79
CA MET A 22 -9.83 -10.60 -7.41
C MET A 22 -10.42 -11.83 -6.72
N ASN A 23 -10.88 -12.82 -7.48
CA ASN A 23 -11.43 -14.07 -6.93
C ASN A 23 -10.33 -15.07 -6.59
N VAL A 24 -9.12 -14.89 -7.15
CA VAL A 24 -7.99 -15.78 -6.96
C VAL A 24 -6.88 -15.03 -6.24
N SER A 25 -7.01 -14.96 -4.92
CA SER A 25 -6.07 -14.26 -4.04
C SER A 25 -5.40 -15.19 -3.04
N THR A 26 -4.12 -14.94 -2.78
CA THR A 26 -3.38 -15.57 -1.68
C THR A 26 -3.11 -14.52 -0.60
N THR A 27 -3.49 -14.79 0.65
CA THR A 27 -3.19 -13.92 1.79
C THR A 27 -1.81 -14.25 2.35
N PHE A 28 -0.94 -13.24 2.44
CA PHE A 28 0.43 -13.35 2.98
C PHE A 28 0.54 -12.84 4.42
N GLY A 29 -0.41 -12.03 4.87
CA GLY A 29 -0.44 -11.52 6.23
C GLY A 29 -1.68 -10.70 6.50
N GLU A 30 -2.13 -10.69 7.74
CA GLU A 30 -3.28 -9.91 8.20
C GLU A 30 -2.88 -8.58 8.84
N ASP A 31 -1.58 -8.37 9.07
CA ASP A 31 -1.02 -7.16 9.65
C ASP A 31 -0.15 -6.42 8.61
N PRO A 32 -0.69 -5.35 7.99
CA PRO A 32 0.03 -4.53 7.04
C PRO A 32 1.26 -3.83 7.62
N ALA A 33 1.20 -3.38 8.87
CA ALA A 33 2.32 -2.71 9.53
C ALA A 33 3.48 -3.70 9.71
N ALA A 34 3.20 -4.89 10.25
CA ALA A 34 4.22 -5.93 10.39
C ALA A 34 4.86 -6.32 9.04
N MET A 35 4.08 -6.34 7.96
CA MET A 35 4.62 -6.60 6.61
C MET A 35 5.55 -5.47 6.14
N ALA A 36 5.19 -4.20 6.38
CA ALA A 36 6.04 -3.07 6.06
C ALA A 36 7.35 -3.09 6.86
N ARG A 37 7.27 -3.40 8.17
CA ARG A 37 8.45 -3.55 9.02
C ARG A 37 9.41 -4.61 8.52
N ARG A 38 8.91 -5.76 8.06
CA ARG A 38 9.76 -6.80 7.45
C ARG A 38 10.55 -6.29 6.25
N TRP A 39 9.97 -5.43 5.42
CA TRP A 39 10.68 -4.87 4.27
C TRP A 39 11.72 -3.84 4.69
N LEU A 40 11.43 -3.02 5.70
CA LEU A 40 12.42 -2.12 6.30
C LEU A 40 13.61 -2.89 6.86
N ASP A 41 13.37 -3.91 7.68
CA ASP A 41 14.41 -4.74 8.28
C ASP A 41 15.24 -5.47 7.20
N ALA A 42 14.65 -5.74 6.02
CA ALA A 42 15.34 -6.31 4.86
C ALA A 42 16.12 -5.27 4.02
N GLY A 43 16.14 -4.00 4.41
CA GLY A 43 16.89 -2.93 3.75
C GLY A 43 16.17 -2.30 2.55
N ALA A 44 14.84 -2.37 2.50
CA ALA A 44 14.07 -1.61 1.52
C ALA A 44 14.37 -0.11 1.64
N ARG A 45 14.42 0.59 0.51
CA ARG A 45 14.66 2.05 0.45
C ARG A 45 13.46 2.83 -0.08
N ARG A 46 12.39 2.12 -0.42
CA ARG A 46 11.08 2.63 -0.86
C ARG A 46 10.11 1.46 -0.79
N LEU A 47 8.86 1.74 -0.43
CA LEU A 47 7.78 0.77 -0.44
C LEU A 47 6.70 1.18 -1.45
N HIS A 48 6.17 0.23 -2.20
CA HIS A 48 5.02 0.43 -3.09
C HIS A 48 3.79 -0.24 -2.50
N LEU A 49 2.68 0.47 -2.43
CA LEU A 49 1.39 0.00 -1.93
C LEU A 49 0.36 0.06 -3.05
N VAL A 50 -0.51 -0.94 -3.10
CA VAL A 50 -1.66 -0.95 -4.02
C VAL A 50 -2.93 -1.21 -3.22
N ASP A 51 -3.85 -0.25 -3.18
CA ASP A 51 -5.21 -0.46 -2.69
C ASP A 51 -6.03 -1.17 -3.78
N LEU A 52 -6.13 -2.50 -3.70
CA LEU A 52 -6.87 -3.29 -4.68
C LEU A 52 -8.37 -3.00 -4.59
N ASN A 53 -8.96 -2.98 -3.40
CA ASN A 53 -10.38 -2.63 -3.27
C ASN A 53 -10.64 -1.25 -3.87
N GLY A 54 -9.75 -0.29 -3.62
CA GLY A 54 -9.88 1.05 -4.16
C GLY A 54 -9.73 1.11 -5.68
N ALA A 55 -8.81 0.35 -6.26
CA ALA A 55 -8.64 0.24 -7.71
C ALA A 55 -9.94 -0.22 -8.40
N PHE A 56 -10.61 -1.22 -7.83
CA PHE A 56 -11.87 -1.74 -8.37
C PHE A 56 -13.08 -0.83 -8.05
N ALA A 57 -13.15 -0.26 -6.84
CA ALA A 57 -14.23 0.63 -6.43
C ALA A 57 -14.15 2.04 -7.06
N GLY A 58 -12.97 2.42 -7.55
CA GLY A 58 -12.70 3.76 -8.10
C GLY A 58 -12.56 4.86 -7.06
N LYS A 59 -12.36 4.50 -5.80
CA LYS A 59 -12.11 5.39 -4.67
C LYS A 59 -11.34 4.63 -3.59
N PRO A 60 -10.50 5.27 -2.77
CA PRO A 60 -9.85 4.62 -1.63
C PRO A 60 -10.77 3.82 -0.72
N VAL A 61 -10.28 2.66 -0.26
CA VAL A 61 -11.01 1.77 0.67
C VAL A 61 -10.12 1.31 1.82
N ASN A 62 -8.83 1.07 1.59
CA ASN A 62 -7.92 0.48 2.58
C ASN A 62 -7.11 1.52 3.38
N GLU A 63 -7.65 2.72 3.57
CA GLU A 63 -6.97 3.81 4.29
C GLU A 63 -6.45 3.45 5.68
N PRO A 64 -7.20 2.70 6.53
CA PRO A 64 -6.67 2.30 7.84
C PRO A 64 -5.39 1.47 7.74
N ALA A 65 -5.31 0.56 6.76
CA ALA A 65 -4.13 -0.26 6.51
C ALA A 65 -2.96 0.59 5.99
N ILE A 66 -3.23 1.52 5.08
CA ILE A 66 -2.22 2.46 4.56
C ILE A 66 -1.66 3.32 5.69
N LYS A 67 -2.51 3.87 6.56
CA LYS A 67 -2.09 4.66 7.72
C LYS A 67 -1.29 3.84 8.74
N ALA A 68 -1.64 2.56 8.94
CA ALA A 68 -0.86 1.67 9.78
C ALA A 68 0.55 1.45 9.22
N ILE A 69 0.67 1.23 7.91
CA ILE A 69 1.97 1.13 7.23
C ILE A 69 2.78 2.42 7.38
N LEU A 70 2.18 3.57 7.07
CA LEU A 70 2.85 4.88 7.16
C LEU A 70 3.39 5.15 8.56
N ARG A 71 2.63 4.81 9.61
CA ARG A 71 3.09 4.95 11.00
C ARG A 71 4.25 4.02 11.33
N GLU A 72 4.22 2.79 10.82
CA GLU A 72 5.30 1.83 11.07
C GLU A 72 6.59 2.22 10.36
N VAL A 73 6.51 2.74 9.13
CA VAL A 73 7.70 3.12 8.38
C VAL A 73 8.23 4.51 8.71
N GLY A 74 7.36 5.39 9.24
CA GLY A 74 7.70 6.77 9.55
C GLY A 74 8.37 7.49 8.37
N ASP A 75 9.41 8.26 8.68
CA ASP A 75 10.21 8.99 7.68
C ASP A 75 11.43 8.19 7.18
N GLU A 76 11.55 6.90 7.53
CA GLU A 76 12.73 6.10 7.19
C GLU A 76 12.85 5.84 5.68
N ILE A 77 11.71 5.60 5.02
CA ILE A 77 11.63 5.38 3.57
C ILE A 77 10.39 6.07 2.98
N PRO A 78 10.47 6.58 1.74
CA PRO A 78 9.31 7.07 1.04
C PRO A 78 8.36 5.93 0.67
N VAL A 79 7.06 6.20 0.73
CA VAL A 79 5.99 5.28 0.33
C VAL A 79 5.31 5.80 -0.93
N GLN A 80 5.11 4.90 -1.88
CA GLN A 80 4.30 5.12 -3.07
C GLN A 80 2.97 4.39 -2.92
N LEU A 81 1.86 5.02 -3.29
CA LEU A 81 0.53 4.42 -3.26
C LEU A 81 -0.13 4.47 -4.64
N GLY A 82 -0.74 3.37 -5.05
CA GLY A 82 -1.69 3.33 -6.15
C GLY A 82 -3.00 2.69 -5.74
N GLY A 83 -4.03 2.82 -6.58
CA GLY A 83 -5.33 2.17 -6.40
C GLY A 83 -6.43 3.13 -5.96
N GLY A 84 -7.40 3.34 -6.85
CA GLY A 84 -8.61 4.13 -6.55
C GLY A 84 -8.43 5.65 -6.53
N ILE A 85 -7.24 6.16 -6.85
CA ILE A 85 -6.96 7.60 -6.93
C ILE A 85 -7.44 8.11 -8.30
N ARG A 86 -8.50 8.94 -8.32
CA ARG A 86 -9.15 9.42 -9.57
C ARG A 86 -9.37 10.93 -9.64
N ASP A 87 -9.09 11.64 -8.55
CA ASP A 87 -9.29 13.09 -8.44
C ASP A 87 -8.15 13.72 -7.62
N LEU A 88 -8.06 15.05 -7.72
CA LEU A 88 -7.02 15.83 -7.05
C LEU A 88 -7.20 15.82 -5.53
N ASP A 89 -8.43 15.90 -5.04
CA ASP A 89 -8.73 15.87 -3.60
C ASP A 89 -8.17 14.60 -2.93
N THR A 90 -8.29 13.45 -3.60
CA THR A 90 -7.71 12.19 -3.12
C THR A 90 -6.19 12.21 -3.15
N ILE A 91 -5.59 12.80 -4.18
CA ILE A 91 -4.12 12.96 -4.29
C ILE A 91 -3.61 13.82 -3.13
N GLU A 92 -4.17 15.01 -2.94
CA GLU A 92 -3.75 15.96 -1.91
C GLU A 92 -3.82 15.32 -0.53
N ARG A 93 -4.94 14.67 -0.21
CA ARG A 93 -5.13 14.00 1.06
C ARG A 93 -4.08 12.94 1.36
N TYR A 94 -3.66 12.15 0.37
CA TYR A 94 -2.64 11.13 0.58
C TYR A 94 -1.25 11.73 0.74
N LEU A 95 -0.94 12.77 -0.02
CA LEU A 95 0.32 13.51 0.16
C LEU A 95 0.38 14.13 1.56
N ASP A 96 -0.71 14.70 2.05
CA ASP A 96 -0.83 15.24 3.41
C ASP A 96 -0.70 14.16 4.51
N ASP A 97 -1.19 12.94 4.25
CA ASP A 97 -1.05 11.80 5.15
C ASP A 97 0.40 11.25 5.20
N GLY A 98 1.30 11.71 4.32
CA GLY A 98 2.71 11.32 4.28
C GLY A 98 3.12 10.40 3.13
N ILE A 99 2.24 10.14 2.16
CA ILE A 99 2.60 9.44 0.92
C ILE A 99 3.52 10.35 0.08
N SER A 100 4.61 9.79 -0.43
CA SER A 100 5.59 10.56 -1.22
C SER A 100 5.30 10.52 -2.73
N TYR A 101 4.57 9.51 -3.20
CA TYR A 101 4.25 9.30 -4.61
C TYR A 101 2.85 8.69 -4.77
N VAL A 102 2.04 9.23 -5.67
CA VAL A 102 0.71 8.71 -6.06
C VAL A 102 0.64 8.40 -7.55
#